data_AF-A0A941MZD1-F1
#
_entry.id   AF-A0A941MZD1-F1
#
_cell.length_a   1.000
_cell.length_b   1.000
_cell.length_c   1.000
_cell.angle_alpha   90.00
_cell.angle_beta   90.00
_cell.angle_gamma   90.00
#
_symmetry.space_group_name_H-M   'P 1'
#
loop_
_entity.id
_entity.type
_entity.pdbx_description
1 polymer ?
#
loop_
_entity_poly.entity_id
_entity_poly.type
_entity_poly.pdbx_seq_one_letter_code
_entity_poly.pdbx_strand_id
1 'polypeptide(L)' 'MQLDNLDEAASAGFDGYIVRKDLVRRFARQYPVPTYVCEFLLGRYCASTDEAEIQEGLAIVERQLRDRAVRSGEEELFKA' A
#
# COMPACT_ATOMS: atom_id res chain seq x y z
N MET A 1 -11.18 -11.15 -9.66
CA MET A 1 -10.58 -12.07 -8.67
C MET A 1 -11.70 -12.92 -8.10
N GLN A 2 -11.45 -14.16 -7.70
CA GLN A 2 -12.44 -14.99 -7.01
C GLN A 2 -11.96 -15.16 -5.57
N LEU A 3 -12.75 -14.68 -4.61
CA LEU A 3 -12.49 -14.85 -3.18
C LEU A 3 -12.79 -16.30 -2.82
N ASP A 4 -11.95 -16.91 -1.98
CA ASP A 4 -12.27 -18.20 -1.39
C ASP A 4 -13.10 -18.03 -0.09
N ASN A 5 -13.53 -19.16 0.49
CA ASN A 5 -14.37 -19.12 1.69
C ASN A 5 -13.68 -18.44 2.89
N LEU A 6 -12.35 -18.50 2.99
CA LEU A 6 -11.60 -17.86 4.06
C LEU A 6 -11.54 -16.35 3.84
N ASP A 7 -11.29 -15.92 2.60
CA ASP A 7 -11.31 -14.51 2.22
C ASP A 7 -12.69 -13.89 2.46
N GLU A 8 -13.77 -14.59 2.08
CA GLU A 8 -15.15 -14.15 2.32
C GLU A 8 -15.44 -14.02 3.82
N ALA A 9 -15.11 -15.03 4.62
CA ALA A 9 -15.31 -14.99 6.07
C ALA A 9 -14.49 -13.88 6.74
N ALA A 10 -13.24 -13.67 6.30
CA ALA A 10 -12.37 -12.62 6.81
C ALA A 10 -12.91 -11.23 6.46
N SER A 11 -13.33 -11.01 5.21
CA SER A 11 -13.89 -9.72 4.77
C SER A 11 -15.19 -9.38 5.50
N ALA A 12 -16.05 -10.36 5.76
CA ALA A 12 -17.28 -10.14 6.51
C ALA A 12 -17.04 -9.83 7.99
N GLY A 13 -16.00 -10.41 8.61
CA GLY A 13 -15.69 -10.22 10.03
C GLY A 13 -14.77 -9.03 10.34
N PHE A 14 -13.96 -8.60 9.37
CA PHE A 14 -12.87 -7.65 9.55
C PHE A 14 -12.83 -6.60 8.44
N ASP A 15 -14.00 -6.17 7.96
CA ASP A 15 -14.13 -5.12 6.94
C ASP A 15 -13.33 -3.86 7.32
N GLY A 16 -12.57 -3.32 6.37
CA GLY A 16 -11.64 -2.21 6.61
C GLY A 16 -10.36 -2.53 7.40
N TYR A 17 -10.16 -3.77 7.85
CA TYR A 17 -8.96 -4.22 8.59
C TYR A 17 -8.13 -5.27 7.85
N ILE A 18 -8.64 -5.78 6.73
CA ILE A 18 -7.94 -6.75 5.89
C ILE A 18 -7.34 -6.07 4.67
N VAL A 19 -6.13 -6.49 4.28
CA VAL A 19 -5.44 -5.98 3.09
C VAL A 19 -4.90 -7.16 2.31
N ARG A 20 -5.00 -7.08 0.99
CA ARG A 20 -4.47 -8.11 0.10
C ARG A 20 -2.94 -8.16 0.15
N LYS A 21 -2.40 -9.32 0.50
CA LYS A 21 -0.98 -9.53 0.82
C LYS A 21 -0.02 -9.28 -0.36
N ASP A 22 -0.48 -9.49 -1.60
CA ASP A 22 0.30 -9.25 -2.81
C ASP A 22 0.63 -7.76 -3.00
N LEU A 23 -0.27 -6.86 -2.57
CA LEU A 23 -0.09 -5.42 -2.71
C LEU A 23 1.16 -4.94 -1.97
N VAL A 24 1.41 -5.44 -0.76
CA VAL A 24 2.60 -5.08 0.03
C VAL A 24 3.89 -5.40 -0.75
N ARG A 25 3.94 -6.56 -1.40
CA ARG A 25 5.11 -7.00 -2.18
C ARG A 25 5.38 -6.12 -3.38
N ARG A 26 4.34 -5.55 -3.99
CA ARG A 26 4.45 -4.62 -5.12
C ARG A 26 5.21 -3.35 -4.73
N PHE A 27 4.96 -2.79 -3.55
CA PHE A 27 5.54 -1.51 -3.12
C PHE A 27 6.86 -1.64 -2.35
N ALA A 28 7.04 -2.71 -1.56
CA ALA A 28 8.17 -2.85 -0.63
C ALA A 28 9.57 -2.84 -1.29
N ARG A 29 9.68 -3.10 -2.60
CA ARG A 29 10.96 -3.08 -3.34
C ARG A 29 11.12 -1.92 -4.32
N GLN A 30 10.08 -1.11 -4.50
CA GLN A 30 10.08 -0.03 -5.50
C GLN A 30 10.54 1.32 -4.94
N TYR A 31 10.38 1.51 -3.63
CA TYR A 31 10.70 2.76 -2.94
C TYR A 31 11.69 2.48 -1.80
N PRO A 32 12.64 3.39 -1.51
CA PRO A 32 13.59 3.27 -0.40
C PRO A 32 12.93 3.58 0.95
N VAL A 33 11.76 2.98 1.22
CA VAL A 33 11.00 3.16 2.46
C VAL A 33 10.93 1.83 3.20
N PRO A 34 10.91 1.83 4.54
CA PRO A 34 10.69 0.61 5.31
C PRO A 34 9.36 -0.05 4.96
N THR A 35 9.32 -1.39 4.93
CA THR A 35 8.12 -2.17 4.57
C THR A 35 6.88 -1.79 5.39
N TYR A 36 7.05 -1.50 6.68
CA TYR A 36 5.92 -1.13 7.56
C TYR A 36 5.23 0.16 7.13
N VAL A 37 5.93 1.08 6.44
CA VAL A 37 5.33 2.30 5.90
C VAL A 37 4.40 1.96 4.73
N CYS A 38 4.83 1.06 3.85
CA CYS A 38 3.99 0.54 2.77
C CYS A 38 2.77 -0.21 3.33
N GLU A 39 2.97 -1.05 4.35
CA GLU A 39 1.88 -1.76 5.03
C GLU A 39 0.87 -0.79 5.65
N PHE A 40 1.34 0.26 6.32
CA PHE A 40 0.49 1.30 6.89
C PHE A 40 -0.33 2.03 5.82
N LEU A 41 0.31 2.45 4.72
CA LEU A 41 -0.38 3.16 3.64
C LEU A 41 -1.40 2.26 2.94
N LEU A 42 -1.05 1.02 2.65
CA LEU A 42 -1.97 0.05 2.05
C LEU A 42 -3.12 -0.30 3.00
N GLY A 43 -2.87 -0.43 4.30
CA GLY A 43 -3.92 -0.58 5.32
C GLY A 43 -4.88 0.59 5.36
N ARG A 44 -4.38 1.81 5.14
CA ARG A 44 -5.21 3.01 5.15
C ARG A 44 -6.09 3.18 3.91
N TYR A 45 -5.61 2.79 2.73
CA TYR A 45 -6.26 3.12 1.46
C TYR A 45 -6.73 1.91 0.65
N CYS A 46 -6.28 0.69 0.97
CA CYS A 46 -6.55 -0.53 0.19
C CYS A 46 -7.18 -1.65 1.04
N ALA A 47 -7.77 -1.31 2.19
CA ALA A 47 -8.43 -2.27 3.06
C ALA A 47 -9.87 -2.56 2.59
N SER A 48 -9.98 -3.11 1.38
CA SER A 48 -11.25 -3.44 0.72
C SER A 48 -11.10 -4.72 -0.10
N THR A 49 -12.22 -5.36 -0.43
CA THR A 49 -12.29 -6.47 -1.40
C THR A 49 -12.78 -6.02 -2.77
N ASP A 50 -13.27 -4.78 -2.90
CA ASP A 50 -13.65 -4.18 -4.17
C ASP A 50 -12.39 -3.79 -4.96
N GLU A 51 -12.23 -4.35 -6.16
CA GLU A 51 -11.06 -4.09 -6.99
C GLU A 51 -10.96 -2.62 -7.42
N ALA A 52 -12.08 -1.93 -7.65
CA ALA A 52 -12.08 -0.51 -8.02
C ALA A 52 -11.57 0.37 -6.88
N GLU A 53 -12.04 0.11 -5.64
CA GLU A 53 -11.56 0.81 -4.45
C GLU A 53 -10.07 0.54 -4.19
N ILE A 54 -9.65 -0.72 -4.37
CA ILE A 54 -8.24 -1.08 -4.29
C ILE A 54 -7.43 -0.30 -5.32
N GLN A 55 -7.86 -0.22 -6.59
CA GLN A 55 -7.11 0.51 -7.62
C GLN A 55 -7.02 2.02 -7.33
N GLU A 56 -8.08 2.63 -6.82
CA GLU A 56 -8.06 4.04 -6.38
C GLU A 56 -7.06 4.23 -5.21
N GLY A 57 -7.15 3.36 -4.20
CA GLY A 57 -6.24 3.36 -3.07
C GLY A 57 -4.78 3.23 -3.48
N LEU A 58 -4.49 2.33 -4.42
CA LEU A 58 -3.16 2.12 -4.97
C LEU A 58 -2.60 3.38 -5.64
N ALA A 59 -3.42 4.11 -6.40
CA ALA A 59 -3.00 5.36 -7.02
C ALA A 59 -2.65 6.44 -5.97
N ILE A 60 -3.39 6.49 -4.86
CA ILE A 60 -3.11 7.38 -3.74
C ILE A 60 -1.78 7.01 -3.06
N VAL A 61 -1.57 5.72 -2.78
CA VAL A 61 -0.34 5.22 -2.15
C VAL A 61 0.88 5.49 -3.04
N GLU A 62 0.76 5.23 -4.34
CA GLU A 62 1.84 5.48 -5.30
C GLU A 62 2.21 6.97 -5.36
N ARG A 63 1.21 7.86 -5.40
CA ARG A 63 1.45 9.31 -5.35
C ARG A 63 2.18 9.71 -4.07
N GLN A 64 1.72 9.25 -2.90
CA GLN A 64 2.34 9.61 -1.62
C GLN A 64 3.77 9.11 -1.49
N LEU A 65 4.04 7.88 -1.92
CA LEU A 65 5.40 7.33 -1.92
C LEU A 65 6.29 8.08 -2.90
N ARG A 66 5.80 8.43 -4.09
CA ARG A 66 6.57 9.20 -5.07
C ARG A 66 6.92 10.61 -4.58
N ASP A 67 6.00 11.28 -3.90
CA ASP A 67 6.18 12.65 -3.44
C ASP A 67 7.04 12.74 -2.16
N ARG A 68 7.06 11.68 -1.34
CA ARG A 68 7.68 11.70 0.00
C ARG A 68 8.87 10.77 0.16
N ALA A 69 9.05 9.78 -0.71
CA ALA A 69 10.22 8.91 -0.63
C ALA A 69 11.43 9.68 -1.17
N VAL A 70 12.31 10.08 -0.25
CA VAL A 70 13.60 10.67 -0.58
C VAL A 70 14.37 9.68 -1.45
N ARG A 71 14.74 10.11 -2.66
CA ARG A 71 15.56 9.29 -3.57
C ARG A 71 17.01 9.53 -3.21
N SER A 72 17.77 8.46 -3.03
CA SER A 72 19.23 8.52 -2.87
C SER A 72 19.84 9.21 -4.10
N GLY A 73 20.18 10.49 -3.94
CA GLY A 73 20.56 11.41 -5.03
C GLY A 73 20.01 12.84 -4.88
N GLU A 74 18.94 13.05 -4.11
CA GLU A 74 18.42 14.40 -3.79
C GLU A 74 19.00 14.99 -2.49
N GLU A 75 19.86 14.24 -1.79
CA GLU A 75 20.47 14.64 -0.51
C GLU A 75 21.62 15.68 -0.66
N GLU A 76 22.05 15.98 -1.89
CA GLU A 76 23.17 16.91 -2.19
C GLU A 76 22.76 18.40 -2.30
N LEU A 77 21.62 18.82 -1.73
CA LEU A 77 21.17 20.24 -1.84
C LEU A 77 21.19 21.02 -0.52
N PHE A 78 21.52 20.39 0.61
CA PHE A 78 21.61 21.10 1.89
C PHE A 78 22.86 20.71 2.68
N LYS A 79 24.02 21.13 2.16
CA LYS A 79 25.17 21.49 2.99
C LYS A 79 25.49 22.96 2.76
N ALA A 80 25.05 23.80 3.68
CA ALA A 80 25.56 25.15 3.90
C ALA A 80 26.36 25.14 5.22
#